data_AF-A0A7C9VTG9-F1
#
_entry.id   AF-A0A7C9VTG9-F1
#
_cell.length_a   1.000
_cell.length_b   1.000
_cell.length_c   1.000
_cell.angle_alpha   90.00
_cell.angle_beta   90.00
_cell.angle_gamma   90.00
#
_symmetry.space_group_name_H-M   'P 1'
#
loop_
_entity.id
_entity.type
_entity.pdbx_description
1 polymer ?
#
loop_
_entity_poly.entity_id
_entity_poly.type
_entity_poly.pdbx_seq_one_letter_code
_entity_poly.pdbx_strand_id
1 'polypeptide(L)'
;MTLQEVLDAHREAVPTAVALIARGDDVEFAAIGEDTRESVFPIASVTKPIVATAAVLLVRDGKIGLDDPIADWLPELANPVVVRTPASEIDDVVPAARPITVRHLLASRSGWGFTADFSLPATRKLFDEAHLHGRPDLPAPEEWLKHLAQVPLLHQPGDGWTYNTSYDVLGVLLHRATGSLPDFLTEHLCAPAGMTNTAFISDVLPSGAGGLNSTVDDLLAFNRYLLSSDLVSRLAVDTTSAEEREAGQLFLEGQGWGFGGSVDIAEIDPWNVRGRYGWVGGSGTTSHVVPSQDMVAVLLTRTAMTGPTPTEIMRDFWRYAASEAM
;
A
#
# COMPACT_ATOMS: atom_id res chain seq x y z
N MET A 1 19.78 -16.65 -17.90
CA MET A 1 19.49 -15.20 -17.83
C MET A 1 19.94 -14.75 -16.45
N THR A 2 20.49 -13.55 -16.29
CA THR A 2 20.85 -12.99 -14.97
C THR A 2 19.93 -11.82 -14.62
N LEU A 3 19.88 -11.40 -13.34
CA LEU A 3 19.12 -10.21 -12.95
C LEU A 3 19.61 -8.95 -13.67
N GLN A 4 20.93 -8.84 -13.92
CA GLN A 4 21.50 -7.74 -14.67
C GLN A 4 21.00 -7.71 -16.12
N GLU A 5 20.90 -8.87 -16.78
CA GLU A 5 20.36 -8.97 -18.15
C GLU A 5 18.87 -8.56 -18.21
N VAL A 6 18.10 -8.86 -17.16
CA VAL A 6 16.70 -8.39 -17.05
C VAL A 6 16.65 -6.86 -17.01
N LEU A 7 17.47 -6.21 -16.18
CA LEU A 7 17.48 -4.75 -16.10
C LEU A 7 18.00 -4.11 -17.39
N ASP A 8 19.06 -4.67 -17.98
CA ASP A 8 19.67 -4.14 -19.20
C ASP A 8 18.71 -4.15 -20.40
N ALA A 9 17.82 -5.14 -20.48
CA ALA A 9 16.79 -5.22 -21.50
C ALA A 9 15.79 -4.04 -21.46
N HIS A 10 15.64 -3.39 -20.30
CA HIS A 10 14.70 -2.29 -20.08
C HIS A 10 15.36 -0.91 -19.99
N ARG A 11 16.70 -0.81 -20.18
CA ARG A 11 17.49 0.40 -19.92
C ARG A 11 17.06 1.62 -20.74
N GLU A 12 16.51 1.43 -21.94
CA GLU A 12 16.01 2.55 -22.77
C GLU A 12 14.75 3.18 -22.16
N ALA A 13 13.85 2.38 -21.59
CA ALA A 13 12.60 2.84 -20.98
C ALA A 13 12.78 3.23 -19.50
N VAL A 14 13.74 2.58 -18.82
CA VAL A 14 14.04 2.77 -17.40
C VAL A 14 15.54 3.04 -17.26
N PRO A 15 15.99 4.31 -17.33
CA PRO A 15 17.40 4.64 -17.35
C PRO A 15 18.15 4.27 -16.06
N THR A 16 17.45 4.26 -14.92
CA THR A 16 18.01 3.90 -13.63
C THR A 16 17.08 2.98 -12.84
N ALA A 17 17.66 1.95 -12.24
CA ALA A 17 16.95 1.00 -11.40
C ALA A 17 17.92 0.24 -10.48
N VAL A 18 17.40 -0.22 -9.35
CA VAL A 18 18.04 -1.21 -8.48
C VAL A 18 17.07 -2.37 -8.26
N ALA A 19 17.58 -3.59 -8.32
CA ALA A 19 16.80 -4.80 -8.08
C ALA A 19 17.54 -5.72 -7.11
N LEU A 20 16.77 -6.38 -6.25
CA LEU A 20 17.27 -7.32 -5.28
C LEU A 20 16.30 -8.50 -5.17
N ILE A 21 16.85 -9.71 -5.23
CA ILE A 21 16.14 -10.95 -4.93
C ILE A 21 16.93 -11.67 -3.84
N ALA A 22 16.28 -11.95 -2.71
CA ALA A 22 16.84 -12.75 -1.63
C ALA A 22 16.09 -14.07 -1.52
N ARG A 23 16.81 -15.17 -1.33
CA ARG A 23 16.29 -16.49 -0.95
C ARG A 23 17.05 -16.98 0.28
N GLY A 24 16.40 -16.93 1.44
CA GLY A 24 17.11 -17.03 2.72
C GLY A 24 18.25 -16.02 2.78
N ASP A 25 19.48 -16.51 2.93
CA ASP A 25 20.69 -15.69 3.02
C ASP A 25 21.31 -15.33 1.67
N ASP A 26 20.96 -16.04 0.59
CA ASP A 26 21.48 -15.78 -0.75
C ASP A 26 20.80 -14.54 -1.34
N VAL A 27 21.60 -13.52 -1.69
CA VAL A 27 21.10 -12.24 -2.21
C VAL A 27 21.72 -11.96 -3.57
N GLU A 28 20.89 -11.93 -4.61
CA GLU A 28 21.25 -11.39 -5.92
C GLU A 28 20.86 -9.90 -5.99
N PHE A 29 21.77 -9.07 -6.47
CA PHE A 29 21.58 -7.64 -6.64
C PHE A 29 22.05 -7.21 -8.03
N ALA A 30 21.30 -6.32 -8.67
CA ALA A 30 21.69 -5.67 -9.90
C ALA A 30 21.25 -4.21 -9.90
N ALA A 31 21.95 -3.38 -10.67
CA ALA A 31 21.59 -1.99 -10.88
C ALA A 31 21.93 -1.53 -12.30
N ILE A 32 21.23 -0.51 -12.76
CA ILE A 32 21.52 0.20 -14.02
C ILE A 32 21.51 1.70 -13.77
N GLY A 33 22.29 2.43 -14.57
CA GLY A 33 22.47 3.87 -14.42
C GLY A 33 23.35 4.23 -13.22
N GLU A 34 22.99 5.32 -12.53
CA GLU A 34 23.75 5.85 -11.39
C GLU A 34 23.22 5.39 -10.03
N ASP A 35 22.11 4.65 -9.99
CA ASP A 35 21.51 4.21 -8.73
C ASP A 35 22.32 3.08 -8.07
N THR A 36 22.42 3.12 -6.75
CA THR A 36 23.14 2.15 -5.92
C THR A 36 22.24 1.61 -4.80
N ARG A 37 22.74 0.71 -3.96
CA ARG A 37 21.97 0.20 -2.80
C ARG A 37 21.58 1.32 -1.84
N GLU A 38 22.39 2.37 -1.77
CA GLU A 38 22.22 3.56 -0.95
C GLU A 38 21.27 4.59 -1.56
N SER A 39 20.88 4.44 -2.83
CA SER A 39 19.91 5.32 -3.47
C SER A 39 18.57 5.27 -2.73
N VAL A 40 18.09 6.45 -2.33
CA VAL A 40 16.77 6.62 -1.73
C VAL A 40 15.73 6.88 -2.82
N PHE A 41 14.61 6.16 -2.72
CA PHE A 41 13.49 6.24 -3.65
C PHE A 41 12.20 6.60 -2.92
N PRO A 42 11.33 7.45 -3.51
CA PRO A 42 9.93 7.50 -3.09
C PRO A 42 9.27 6.18 -3.44
N ILE A 43 8.86 5.40 -2.43
CA ILE A 43 8.35 4.04 -2.64
C ILE A 43 6.84 4.00 -2.90
N ALA A 44 6.20 5.17 -2.91
CA ALA A 44 4.77 5.32 -3.19
C ALA A 44 3.95 4.26 -2.43
N SER A 45 3.06 3.53 -3.10
CA SER A 45 2.15 2.58 -2.45
C SER A 45 2.79 1.39 -1.75
N VAL A 46 4.10 1.13 -1.92
CA VAL A 46 4.84 0.19 -1.06
C VAL A 46 4.90 0.69 0.41
N THR A 47 4.51 1.94 0.66
CA THR A 47 4.26 2.48 2.00
C THR A 47 3.17 1.70 2.75
N LYS A 48 2.14 1.20 2.06
CA LYS A 48 0.94 0.64 2.70
C LYS A 48 1.22 -0.60 3.55
N PRO A 49 2.00 -1.62 3.11
CA PRO A 49 2.39 -2.73 3.96
C PRO A 49 3.15 -2.31 5.23
N ILE A 50 3.99 -1.28 5.13
CA ILE A 50 4.78 -0.77 6.27
C ILE A 50 3.84 -0.11 7.30
N VAL A 51 2.92 0.74 6.85
CA VAL A 51 1.93 1.41 7.72
C VAL A 51 0.91 0.42 8.28
N ALA A 52 0.50 -0.58 7.51
CA ALA A 52 -0.32 -1.69 8.00
C ALA A 52 0.38 -2.46 9.12
N THR A 53 1.70 -2.68 8.98
CA THR A 53 2.50 -3.33 10.03
C THR A 53 2.52 -2.49 11.31
N ALA A 54 2.72 -1.17 11.21
CA ALA A 54 2.66 -0.26 12.36
C ALA A 54 1.30 -0.33 13.09
N ALA A 55 0.19 -0.35 12.34
CA ALA A 55 -1.15 -0.53 12.91
C ALA A 55 -1.31 -1.89 13.60
N VAL A 56 -0.84 -2.98 12.98
CA VAL A 56 -0.91 -4.33 13.57
C VAL A 56 -0.08 -4.44 14.86
N LEU A 57 1.05 -3.74 14.95
CA LEU A 57 1.83 -3.65 16.19
C LEU A 57 1.03 -2.96 17.30
N LEU A 58 0.36 -1.84 17.00
CA LEU A 58 -0.52 -1.16 17.97
C LEU A 58 -1.72 -2.02 18.39
N VAL A 59 -2.27 -2.82 17.46
CA VAL A 59 -3.31 -3.81 17.77
C VAL A 59 -2.81 -4.87 18.73
N ARG A 60 -1.62 -5.42 18.46
CA ARG A 60 -0.99 -6.42 19.31
C ARG A 60 -0.75 -5.88 20.72
N ASP A 61 -0.34 -4.62 20.82
CA ASP A 61 -0.04 -3.97 22.10
C ASP A 61 -1.31 -3.43 22.80
N GLY A 62 -2.50 -3.67 22.23
CA GLY A 62 -3.79 -3.27 22.79
C GLY A 62 -4.03 -1.76 22.83
N LYS A 63 -3.31 -1.00 22.00
CA LYS A 63 -3.44 0.46 21.90
C LYS A 63 -4.59 0.89 21.00
N ILE A 64 -4.89 0.09 19.98
CA ILE A 64 -6.05 0.21 19.10
C ILE A 64 -6.64 -1.19 18.89
N GLY A 65 -7.95 -1.30 18.67
CA GLY A 65 -8.62 -2.54 18.30
C GLY A 65 -8.97 -2.57 16.80
N LEU A 66 -9.00 -3.76 16.20
CA LEU A 66 -9.43 -3.90 14.79
C LEU A 66 -10.88 -3.45 14.58
N ASP A 67 -11.73 -3.68 15.57
CA ASP A 67 -13.16 -3.37 15.49
C ASP A 67 -13.50 -2.04 16.20
N ASP A 68 -12.49 -1.30 16.67
CA ASP A 68 -12.68 0.03 17.23
C ASP A 68 -13.12 1.00 16.13
N PRO A 69 -14.10 1.88 16.42
CA PRO A 69 -14.51 2.91 15.47
C PRO A 69 -13.40 3.94 15.30
N ILE A 70 -13.11 4.34 14.05
CA ILE A 70 -12.07 5.33 13.77
C ILE A 70 -12.38 6.70 14.39
N ALA A 71 -13.66 6.94 14.71
CA ALA A 71 -14.16 8.17 15.32
C ALA A 71 -13.53 8.49 16.68
N ASP A 72 -12.99 7.48 17.38
CA ASP A 72 -12.28 7.68 18.64
C ASP A 72 -11.00 8.51 18.47
N TRP A 73 -10.41 8.48 17.26
CA TRP A 73 -9.25 9.31 16.88
C TRP A 73 -9.59 10.39 15.85
N LEU A 74 -10.60 10.15 15.02
CA LEU A 74 -11.01 10.98 13.88
C LEU A 74 -12.48 11.40 14.01
N PRO A 75 -12.86 12.18 15.04
CA PRO A 75 -14.25 12.59 15.26
C PRO A 75 -14.84 13.38 14.08
N GLU A 76 -14.00 14.01 13.26
CA GLU A 76 -14.40 14.68 12.01
C GLU A 76 -15.09 13.74 11.01
N LEU A 77 -14.80 12.44 11.11
CA LEU A 77 -15.30 11.39 10.22
C LEU A 77 -16.37 10.50 10.88
N ALA A 78 -16.91 10.89 12.04
CA ALA A 78 -17.76 10.03 12.86
C ALA A 78 -19.13 9.68 12.25
N ASN A 79 -19.67 10.54 11.38
CA ASN A 79 -21.01 10.39 10.81
C ASN A 79 -20.99 10.49 9.27
N PRO A 80 -20.31 9.57 8.58
CA PRO A 80 -20.22 9.65 7.13
C PRO A 80 -21.58 9.32 6.49
N VAL A 81 -21.80 9.89 5.31
CA VAL A 81 -22.91 9.55 4.43
C VAL A 81 -22.38 8.76 3.22
N VAL A 82 -23.24 7.96 2.61
CA VAL A 82 -22.92 7.05 1.51
C VAL A 82 -23.81 7.42 0.33
N VAL A 83 -23.28 7.48 -0.88
CA VAL A 83 -24.14 7.60 -2.08
C VAL A 83 -25.08 6.40 -2.15
N ARG A 84 -26.36 6.61 -2.52
CA ARG A 84 -27.37 5.54 -2.54
C ARG A 84 -26.95 4.38 -3.43
N THR A 85 -26.31 4.70 -4.56
CA THR A 85 -25.61 3.78 -5.45
C THR A 85 -24.33 4.45 -5.92
N PRO A 86 -23.29 3.70 -6.36
CA PRO A 86 -22.05 4.32 -6.85
C PRO A 86 -22.24 5.36 -7.96
N ALA A 87 -23.26 5.17 -8.81
CA ALA A 87 -23.59 6.06 -9.92
C ALA A 87 -24.62 7.15 -9.57
N SER A 88 -25.11 7.20 -8.32
CA SER A 88 -26.04 8.24 -7.88
C SER A 88 -25.39 9.63 -7.95
N GLU A 89 -26.23 10.65 -8.13
CA GLU A 89 -25.81 12.04 -7.93
C GLU A 89 -25.20 12.23 -6.53
N ILE A 90 -24.27 13.18 -6.41
CA ILE A 90 -23.43 13.32 -5.21
C ILE A 90 -24.21 13.62 -3.93
N ASP A 91 -25.42 14.17 -4.07
CA ASP A 91 -26.33 14.55 -2.97
C ASP A 91 -27.42 13.50 -2.68
N ASP A 92 -27.61 12.49 -3.54
CA ASP A 92 -28.47 11.35 -3.25
C ASP A 92 -27.75 10.36 -2.33
N VAL A 93 -27.73 10.71 -1.05
CA VAL A 93 -27.01 10.00 0.00
C VAL A 93 -27.94 9.39 1.05
N VAL A 94 -27.41 8.40 1.76
CA VAL A 94 -27.99 7.79 2.95
C VAL A 94 -26.95 7.79 4.07
N PRO A 95 -27.35 7.77 5.35
CA PRO A 95 -26.40 7.60 6.44
C PRO A 95 -25.61 6.27 6.32
N ALA A 96 -24.36 6.26 6.77
CA ALA A 96 -23.66 4.99 6.97
C ALA A 96 -24.41 4.13 7.98
N ALA A 97 -24.61 2.85 7.65
CA ALA A 97 -25.36 1.91 8.48
C ALA A 97 -24.58 1.42 9.71
N ARG A 98 -23.27 1.66 9.73
CA ARG A 98 -22.34 1.29 10.81
C ARG A 98 -21.12 2.21 10.81
N PRO A 99 -20.39 2.33 11.94
CA PRO A 99 -19.13 3.07 11.98
C PRO A 99 -18.07 2.45 11.05
N ILE A 100 -17.15 3.28 10.58
CA ILE A 100 -15.90 2.81 9.97
C ILE A 100 -14.97 2.34 11.10
N THR A 101 -14.36 1.16 10.96
CA THR A 101 -13.44 0.58 11.94
C THR A 101 -12.00 0.59 11.43
N VAL A 102 -11.03 0.37 12.33
CA VAL A 102 -9.61 0.20 11.95
C VAL A 102 -9.44 -0.94 10.94
N ARG A 103 -10.18 -2.05 11.09
CA ARG A 103 -10.21 -3.17 10.13
C ARG A 103 -10.67 -2.73 8.74
N HIS A 104 -11.70 -1.87 8.65
CA HIS A 104 -12.14 -1.35 7.36
C HIS A 104 -11.06 -0.51 6.68
N LEU A 105 -10.27 0.28 7.44
CA LEU A 105 -9.14 1.01 6.87
C LEU A 105 -8.05 0.05 6.37
N LEU A 106 -7.62 -0.89 7.20
CA LEU A 106 -6.55 -1.85 6.87
C LEU A 106 -6.88 -2.70 5.63
N ALA A 107 -8.14 -3.13 5.51
CA ALA A 107 -8.64 -3.93 4.40
C ALA A 107 -8.99 -3.11 3.14
N SER A 108 -8.88 -1.78 3.16
CA SER A 108 -9.36 -0.89 2.08
C SER A 108 -10.87 -1.02 1.80
N ARG A 109 -11.67 -1.21 2.85
CA ARG A 109 -13.13 -1.43 2.82
C ARG A 109 -13.90 -0.35 3.57
N SER A 110 -13.31 0.84 3.74
CA SER A 110 -13.93 1.95 4.48
C SER A 110 -15.08 2.63 3.73
N GLY A 111 -15.11 2.53 2.40
CA GLY A 111 -16.03 3.26 1.53
C GLY A 111 -15.39 4.49 0.86
N TRP A 112 -14.26 4.99 1.37
CA TRP A 112 -13.48 6.02 0.69
C TRP A 112 -12.36 5.41 -0.15
N GLY A 113 -12.24 5.92 -1.37
CA GLY A 113 -11.25 5.51 -2.35
C GLY A 113 -11.87 5.54 -3.73
N PHE A 114 -11.27 4.80 -4.64
CA PHE A 114 -11.72 4.75 -6.03
C PHE A 114 -11.67 3.33 -6.59
N THR A 115 -12.56 3.06 -7.54
CA THR A 115 -12.64 1.82 -8.31
C THR A 115 -12.03 2.03 -9.70
N ALA A 116 -12.28 1.10 -10.63
CA ALA A 116 -11.89 1.28 -12.02
C ALA A 116 -12.64 2.41 -12.75
N ASP A 117 -13.78 2.87 -12.22
CA ASP A 117 -14.57 3.95 -12.81
C ASP A 117 -14.30 5.29 -12.11
N PHE A 118 -13.38 6.06 -12.70
CA PHE A 118 -13.05 7.41 -12.24
C PHE A 118 -14.11 8.46 -12.58
N SER A 119 -15.15 8.10 -13.34
CA SER A 119 -16.26 8.99 -13.69
C SER A 119 -17.39 9.00 -12.66
N LEU A 120 -17.30 8.19 -11.59
CA LEU A 120 -18.31 8.21 -10.54
C LEU A 120 -18.32 9.56 -9.80
N PRO A 121 -19.49 10.15 -9.48
CA PRO A 121 -19.56 11.46 -8.85
C PRO A 121 -18.77 11.58 -7.55
N ALA A 122 -18.87 10.58 -6.66
CA ALA A 122 -18.12 10.54 -5.40
C ALA A 122 -16.61 10.41 -5.63
N THR A 123 -16.19 9.62 -6.63
CA THR A 123 -14.78 9.51 -7.01
C THR A 123 -14.24 10.85 -7.52
N ARG A 124 -14.94 11.56 -8.41
CA ARG A 124 -14.51 12.89 -8.86
C ARG A 124 -14.37 13.87 -7.69
N LYS A 125 -15.36 13.93 -6.81
CA LYS A 125 -15.30 14.80 -5.63
C LYS A 125 -14.13 14.44 -4.71
N LEU A 126 -13.84 13.15 -4.53
CA LEU A 126 -12.66 12.71 -3.77
C LEU A 126 -11.36 13.26 -4.38
N PHE A 127 -11.22 13.19 -5.71
CA PHE A 127 -10.05 13.72 -6.42
C PHE A 127 -9.92 15.24 -6.30
N ASP A 128 -11.02 15.97 -6.39
CA ASP A 128 -11.03 17.43 -6.29
C ASP A 128 -10.70 17.93 -4.87
N GLU A 129 -11.20 17.26 -3.84
CA GLU A 129 -11.18 17.78 -2.46
C GLU A 129 -10.03 17.19 -1.62
N ALA A 130 -9.76 15.88 -1.75
CA ALA A 130 -9.03 15.13 -0.73
C ALA A 130 -7.95 14.18 -1.27
N HIS A 131 -7.72 14.09 -2.58
CA HIS A 131 -6.65 13.24 -3.11
C HIS A 131 -5.27 13.83 -2.83
N LEU A 132 -4.38 13.03 -2.23
CA LEU A 132 -3.07 13.47 -1.76
C LEU A 132 -1.93 13.19 -2.73
N HIS A 133 -2.04 12.15 -3.55
CA HIS A 133 -0.94 11.74 -4.42
C HIS A 133 -0.68 12.78 -5.51
N GLY A 134 0.59 13.08 -5.75
CA GLY A 134 1.02 14.08 -6.74
C GLY A 134 0.83 15.54 -6.31
N ARG A 135 0.39 15.82 -5.07
CA ARG A 135 0.32 17.20 -4.56
C ARG A 135 1.70 17.70 -4.13
N PRO A 136 2.14 18.89 -4.58
CA PRO A 136 3.42 19.47 -4.14
C PRO A 136 3.39 19.90 -2.68
N ASP A 137 2.24 20.40 -2.22
CA ASP A 137 2.02 20.85 -0.85
C ASP A 137 0.92 19.99 -0.19
N LEU A 138 1.28 19.31 0.90
CA LEU A 138 0.32 18.54 1.69
C LEU A 138 -0.34 19.46 2.72
N PRO A 139 -1.68 19.44 2.84
CA PRO A 139 -2.39 20.20 3.87
C PRO A 139 -2.10 19.63 5.26
N ALA A 140 -2.35 20.44 6.31
CA ALA A 140 -2.36 19.92 7.67
C ALA A 140 -3.42 18.81 7.82
N PRO A 141 -3.20 17.80 8.70
CA PRO A 141 -4.14 16.69 8.88
C PRO A 141 -5.57 17.14 9.15
N GLU A 142 -5.77 18.16 10.00
CA GLU A 142 -7.10 18.69 10.36
C GLU A 142 -7.81 19.35 9.17
N GLU A 143 -7.06 20.00 8.29
CA GLU A 143 -7.61 20.62 7.08
C GLU A 143 -8.00 19.54 6.07
N TRP A 144 -7.13 18.54 5.89
CA TRP A 144 -7.41 17.41 5.02
C TRP A 144 -8.66 16.63 5.44
N LEU A 145 -8.80 16.34 6.74
CA LEU A 145 -9.96 15.64 7.29
C LEU A 145 -11.26 16.43 7.05
N LYS A 146 -11.24 17.77 7.12
CA LYS A 146 -12.41 18.60 6.81
C LYS A 146 -12.85 18.46 5.36
N HIS A 147 -11.90 18.42 4.42
CA HIS A 147 -12.21 18.20 3.00
C HIS A 147 -12.72 16.78 2.76
N LEU A 148 -12.07 15.76 3.33
CA LEU A 148 -12.50 14.37 3.21
C LEU A 148 -13.91 14.16 3.78
N ALA A 149 -14.27 14.81 4.89
CA ALA A 149 -15.59 14.73 5.49
C ALA A 149 -16.73 15.23 4.58
N GLN A 150 -16.41 16.04 3.55
CA GLN A 150 -17.39 16.48 2.54
C GLN A 150 -17.61 15.44 1.42
N VAL A 151 -16.80 14.39 1.36
CA VAL A 151 -16.86 13.35 0.33
C VAL A 151 -17.72 12.20 0.85
N PRO A 152 -18.87 11.89 0.22
CA PRO A 152 -19.65 10.72 0.60
C PRO A 152 -18.88 9.43 0.28
N LEU A 153 -19.12 8.38 1.07
CA LEU A 153 -18.59 7.04 0.80
C LEU A 153 -19.22 6.47 -0.47
N LEU A 154 -18.45 5.69 -1.23
CA LEU A 154 -18.92 5.02 -2.45
C LEU A 154 -19.76 3.78 -2.15
N HIS A 155 -19.50 3.14 -1.01
CA HIS A 155 -20.23 1.99 -0.51
C HIS A 155 -20.27 2.02 1.03
N GLN A 156 -21.15 1.21 1.63
CA GLN A 156 -21.23 1.08 3.08
C GLN A 156 -19.92 0.49 3.65
N PRO A 157 -19.47 0.90 4.85
CA PRO A 157 -18.26 0.37 5.46
C PRO A 157 -18.32 -1.16 5.59
N GLY A 158 -17.34 -1.85 5.00
CA GLY A 158 -17.25 -3.31 4.96
C GLY A 158 -18.04 -4.00 3.86
N ASP A 159 -18.80 -3.28 3.03
CA ASP A 159 -19.64 -3.88 1.97
C ASP A 159 -18.99 -3.80 0.56
N GLY A 160 -17.74 -3.31 0.47
CA GLY A 160 -17.01 -3.19 -0.79
C GLY A 160 -15.52 -2.93 -0.58
N TRP A 161 -14.79 -2.83 -1.68
CA TRP A 161 -13.36 -2.50 -1.71
C TRP A 161 -13.11 -1.28 -2.59
N THR A 162 -12.34 -0.32 -2.09
CA THR A 162 -11.95 0.89 -2.83
C THR A 162 -10.48 1.21 -2.58
N TYR A 163 -9.75 1.49 -3.66
CA TYR A 163 -8.30 1.66 -3.58
C TYR A 163 -7.89 2.99 -2.94
N ASN A 164 -6.72 2.96 -2.32
CA ASN A 164 -5.92 4.08 -1.82
C ASN A 164 -6.37 4.77 -0.52
N THR A 165 -7.47 5.53 -0.52
CA THR A 165 -7.74 6.57 0.50
C THR A 165 -7.80 6.07 1.94
N SER A 166 -8.21 4.81 2.15
CA SER A 166 -8.22 4.18 3.47
C SER A 166 -6.86 4.26 4.18
N TYR A 167 -5.75 4.22 3.45
CA TYR A 167 -4.40 4.27 4.01
C TYR A 167 -3.93 5.67 4.37
N ASP A 168 -4.42 6.71 3.69
CA ASP A 168 -4.16 8.09 4.12
C ASP A 168 -4.91 8.39 5.42
N VAL A 169 -6.16 7.92 5.54
CA VAL A 169 -6.93 8.00 6.78
C VAL A 169 -6.24 7.23 7.90
N LEU A 170 -5.74 6.03 7.61
CA LEU A 170 -4.98 5.23 8.57
C LEU A 170 -3.72 5.97 9.05
N GLY A 171 -2.98 6.62 8.15
CA GLY A 171 -1.82 7.42 8.52
C GLY A 171 -2.14 8.51 9.54
N VAL A 172 -3.22 9.26 9.33
CA VAL A 172 -3.67 10.30 10.28
C VAL A 172 -4.16 9.70 11.60
N LEU A 173 -4.90 8.59 11.55
CA LEU A 173 -5.36 7.89 12.75
C LEU A 173 -4.16 7.46 13.61
N LEU A 174 -3.18 6.79 13.00
CA LEU A 174 -2.00 6.32 13.72
C LEU A 174 -1.19 7.50 14.27
N HIS A 175 -1.04 8.58 13.51
CA HIS A 175 -0.35 9.78 13.97
C HIS A 175 -0.99 10.36 15.24
N ARG A 176 -2.33 10.42 15.29
CA ARG A 176 -3.04 10.85 16.52
C ARG A 176 -2.94 9.82 17.65
N ALA A 177 -2.99 8.53 17.33
CA ALA A 177 -2.92 7.46 18.32
C ALA A 177 -1.53 7.35 19.00
N THR A 178 -0.46 7.68 18.28
CA THR A 178 0.92 7.60 18.78
C THR A 178 1.50 8.96 19.17
N GLY A 179 0.86 10.06 18.80
CA GLY A 179 1.37 11.43 18.92
C GLY A 179 2.32 11.83 17.78
N SER A 180 2.99 10.85 17.17
CA SER A 180 3.83 11.03 15.98
C SER A 180 3.99 9.69 15.26
N LEU A 181 3.35 9.54 14.10
CA LEU A 181 3.55 8.34 13.25
C LEU A 181 5.00 8.20 12.76
N PRO A 182 5.70 9.26 12.31
CA PRO A 182 7.11 9.15 11.95
C PRO A 182 7.98 8.57 13.08
N ASP A 183 7.88 9.12 14.30
CA ASP A 183 8.68 8.65 15.44
C ASP A 183 8.32 7.22 15.83
N PHE A 184 7.01 6.91 15.90
CA PHE A 184 6.56 5.56 16.20
C PHE A 184 7.06 4.54 15.17
N LEU A 185 7.00 4.89 13.88
CA LEU A 185 7.50 4.04 12.80
C LEU A 185 9.00 3.80 12.94
N THR A 186 9.77 4.86 13.21
CA THR A 186 11.21 4.77 13.43
C THR A 186 11.55 3.87 14.62
N GLU A 187 10.93 4.10 15.78
CA GLU A 187 11.28 3.42 17.04
C GLU A 187 10.78 1.98 17.11
N HIS A 188 9.57 1.71 16.63
CA HIS A 188 8.88 0.44 16.86
C HIS A 188 8.86 -0.49 15.65
N LEU A 189 9.22 -0.02 14.45
CA LEU A 189 9.31 -0.86 13.26
C LEU A 189 10.68 -0.76 12.57
N CYS A 190 11.09 0.43 12.15
CA CYS A 190 12.30 0.60 11.36
C CYS A 190 13.56 0.20 12.14
N ALA A 191 13.76 0.70 13.36
CA ALA A 191 14.94 0.37 14.16
C ALA A 191 15.02 -1.14 14.50
N PRO A 192 13.94 -1.82 14.95
CA PRO A 192 13.96 -3.27 15.15
C PRO A 192 14.21 -4.08 13.88
N ALA A 193 13.70 -3.63 12.73
CA ALA A 193 13.89 -4.30 11.44
C ALA A 193 15.24 -3.97 10.79
N GLY A 194 15.96 -2.93 11.24
CA GLY A 194 17.22 -2.47 10.63
C GLY A 194 17.04 -1.56 9.42
N MET A 195 15.91 -0.85 9.31
CA MET A 195 15.60 0.07 8.22
C MET A 195 16.09 1.49 8.57
N THR A 196 17.32 1.84 8.22
CA THR A 196 17.94 3.12 8.65
C THR A 196 17.72 4.29 7.70
N ASN A 197 17.17 4.05 6.52
CA ASN A 197 16.98 5.02 5.44
C ASN A 197 15.51 5.15 5.02
N THR A 198 14.59 4.71 5.88
CA THR A 198 13.14 4.78 5.66
C THR A 198 12.53 5.89 6.51
N ALA A 199 11.91 6.86 5.86
CA ALA A 199 11.27 8.00 6.52
C ALA A 199 10.13 8.58 5.67
N PHE A 200 9.24 9.34 6.29
CA PHE A 200 8.23 10.09 5.56
C PHE A 200 8.87 11.20 4.72
N ILE A 201 8.31 11.43 3.53
CA ILE A 201 8.71 12.51 2.61
C ILE A 201 8.37 13.88 3.21
N SER A 202 7.29 13.95 4.01
CA SER A 202 6.81 15.17 4.64
C SER A 202 6.46 14.91 6.10
N ASP A 203 6.89 15.82 6.97
CA ASP A 203 6.54 15.81 8.39
C ASP A 203 5.17 16.46 8.67
N VAL A 204 4.54 17.08 7.67
CA VAL A 204 3.25 17.78 7.82
C VAL A 204 2.10 16.78 7.91
N LEU A 205 2.03 15.87 6.95
CA LEU A 205 1.00 14.85 6.86
C LEU A 205 1.66 13.51 6.52
N PRO A 206 1.68 12.55 7.47
CA PRO A 206 2.26 11.24 7.21
C PRO A 206 1.28 10.41 6.35
N SER A 207 1.30 10.65 5.03
CA SER A 207 0.47 9.93 4.06
C SER A 207 0.76 8.44 4.13
N GLY A 208 -0.15 7.68 4.74
CA GLY A 208 0.01 6.24 4.88
C GLY A 208 -0.19 5.47 3.58
N ALA A 209 -0.71 6.14 2.54
CA ALA A 209 -0.90 5.52 1.23
C ALA A 209 0.33 5.58 0.34
N GLY A 210 1.24 6.55 0.52
CA GLY A 210 2.38 6.72 -0.38
C GLY A 210 3.50 7.64 0.09
N GLY A 211 3.52 8.00 1.38
CA GLY A 211 4.36 9.05 1.91
C GLY A 211 5.76 8.64 2.33
N LEU A 212 6.23 7.41 2.12
CA LEU A 212 7.58 6.99 2.52
C LEU A 212 8.60 7.08 1.37
N ASN A 213 9.82 7.43 1.76
CA ASN A 213 11.06 7.13 1.06
C ASN A 213 11.71 5.89 1.69
N SER A 214 12.45 5.11 0.91
CA SER A 214 13.24 3.96 1.38
C SER A 214 14.37 3.61 0.41
N THR A 215 15.25 2.72 0.84
CA THR A 215 16.26 2.06 -0.01
C THR A 215 15.85 0.61 -0.30
N VAL A 216 16.56 -0.04 -1.22
CA VAL A 216 16.37 -1.47 -1.53
C VAL A 216 16.72 -2.36 -0.32
N ASP A 217 17.73 -1.98 0.45
CA ASP A 217 18.19 -2.73 1.63
C ASP A 217 17.24 -2.60 2.81
N ASP A 218 16.66 -1.42 3.03
CA ASP A 218 15.63 -1.24 4.04
C ASP A 218 14.37 -2.06 3.70
N LEU A 219 13.97 -2.13 2.42
CA LEU A 219 12.85 -2.99 2.03
C LEU A 219 13.18 -4.47 2.18
N LEU A 220 14.41 -4.91 1.87
CA LEU A 220 14.84 -6.27 2.18
C LEU A 220 14.72 -6.56 3.69
N ALA A 221 15.21 -5.65 4.51
CA ALA A 221 15.19 -5.76 5.97
C ALA A 221 13.75 -5.84 6.52
N PHE A 222 12.84 -5.00 6.01
CA PHE A 222 11.42 -5.05 6.31
C PHE A 222 10.79 -6.41 5.99
N ASN A 223 10.99 -6.92 4.77
CA ASN A 223 10.39 -8.20 4.36
C ASN A 223 10.98 -9.38 5.13
N ARG A 224 12.28 -9.36 5.47
CA ARG A 224 12.89 -10.36 6.37
C ARG A 224 12.32 -10.28 7.80
N TYR A 225 12.03 -9.08 8.29
CA TYR A 225 11.33 -8.90 9.56
C TYR A 225 9.91 -9.48 9.52
N LEU A 226 9.21 -9.36 8.40
CA LEU A 226 7.91 -10.02 8.19
C LEU A 226 8.02 -11.55 8.18
N LEU A 227 9.03 -12.12 7.51
CA LEU A 227 9.26 -13.58 7.42
C LEU A 227 9.64 -14.20 8.77
N SER A 228 10.44 -13.49 9.57
CA SER A 228 10.92 -13.97 10.87
C SER A 228 9.92 -13.77 12.01
N SER A 229 8.75 -13.16 11.73
CA SER A 229 7.70 -12.90 12.71
C SER A 229 6.37 -13.55 12.30
N ASP A 230 5.36 -13.45 13.16
CA ASP A 230 4.00 -13.86 12.81
C ASP A 230 3.25 -12.79 11.96
N LEU A 231 3.89 -11.64 11.69
CA LEU A 231 3.24 -10.49 11.05
C LEU A 231 2.78 -10.80 9.63
N VAL A 232 3.58 -11.50 8.82
CA VAL A 232 3.19 -11.82 7.44
C VAL A 232 1.90 -12.65 7.42
N SER A 233 1.73 -13.58 8.36
CA SER A 233 0.52 -14.42 8.44
C SER A 233 -0.74 -13.63 8.84
N ARG A 234 -0.58 -12.44 9.42
CA ARG A 234 -1.67 -11.52 9.76
C ARG A 234 -1.98 -10.55 8.63
N LEU A 235 -0.94 -10.09 7.93
CA LEU A 235 -1.05 -9.12 6.84
C LEU A 235 -1.52 -9.77 5.54
N ALA A 236 -1.03 -10.97 5.23
CA ALA A 236 -1.24 -11.69 3.98
C ALA A 236 -2.51 -12.57 3.96
N VAL A 237 -3.57 -12.14 4.64
CA VAL A 237 -4.88 -12.82 4.61
C VAL A 237 -5.80 -12.06 3.68
N ASP A 238 -6.28 -12.71 2.62
CA ASP A 238 -7.25 -12.10 1.71
C ASP A 238 -8.53 -11.72 2.46
N THR A 239 -8.89 -10.44 2.35
CA THR A 239 -10.07 -9.84 2.99
C THR A 239 -11.20 -9.56 2.01
N THR A 240 -11.03 -9.93 0.74
CA THR A 240 -11.95 -9.60 -0.36
C THR A 240 -12.82 -10.78 -0.79
N SER A 241 -14.06 -10.49 -1.14
CA SER A 241 -14.95 -11.41 -1.85
C SER A 241 -14.53 -11.54 -3.33
N ALA A 242 -15.11 -12.50 -4.05
CA ALA A 242 -14.87 -12.62 -5.50
C ALA A 242 -15.40 -11.40 -6.28
N GLU A 243 -16.54 -10.84 -5.86
CA GLU A 243 -17.15 -9.65 -6.48
C GLU A 243 -16.31 -8.39 -6.22
N GLU A 244 -15.76 -8.24 -5.01
CA GLU A 244 -14.85 -7.14 -4.69
C GLU A 244 -13.56 -7.20 -5.53
N ARG A 245 -13.03 -8.41 -5.78
CA ARG A 245 -11.88 -8.60 -6.67
C ARG A 245 -12.20 -8.25 -8.12
N GLU A 246 -13.37 -8.63 -8.61
CA GLU A 246 -13.82 -8.27 -9.95
C GLU A 246 -14.00 -6.75 -10.10
N ALA A 247 -14.62 -6.09 -9.12
CA ALA A 247 -14.75 -4.63 -9.10
C ALA A 247 -13.39 -3.91 -9.00
N GLY A 248 -12.42 -4.53 -8.32
CA GLY A 248 -11.05 -4.05 -8.15
C GLY A 248 -10.08 -4.47 -9.26
N GLN A 249 -10.54 -5.12 -10.34
CA GLN A 249 -9.69 -5.79 -11.33
C GLN A 249 -8.57 -4.91 -11.91
N LEU A 250 -8.85 -3.61 -12.12
CA LEU A 250 -7.88 -2.65 -12.63
C LEU A 250 -6.61 -2.54 -11.76
N PHE A 251 -6.75 -2.74 -10.44
CA PHE A 251 -5.67 -2.63 -9.46
C PHE A 251 -5.17 -3.99 -8.99
N LEU A 252 -6.08 -4.94 -8.76
CA LEU A 252 -5.76 -6.23 -8.15
C LEU A 252 -5.32 -7.28 -9.17
N GLU A 253 -5.64 -7.11 -10.46
CA GLU A 253 -5.36 -8.09 -11.52
C GLU A 253 -5.78 -9.54 -11.14
N GLY A 254 -6.87 -9.69 -10.38
CA GLY A 254 -7.40 -10.97 -9.90
C GLY A 254 -6.81 -11.50 -8.58
N GLN A 255 -5.82 -10.80 -8.01
CA GLN A 255 -5.26 -11.10 -6.68
C GLN A 255 -6.26 -10.74 -5.56
N GLY A 256 -6.05 -11.31 -4.37
CA GLY A 256 -6.73 -10.87 -3.14
C GLY A 256 -6.10 -9.60 -2.56
N TRP A 257 -6.74 -9.04 -1.54
CA TRP A 257 -6.21 -7.89 -0.81
C TRP A 257 -6.10 -8.20 0.68
N GLY A 258 -4.86 -8.20 1.17
CA GLY A 258 -4.54 -8.28 2.59
C GLY A 258 -4.52 -6.90 3.24
N PHE A 259 -3.89 -6.80 4.41
CA PHE A 259 -3.67 -5.50 5.02
C PHE A 259 -2.54 -4.77 4.29
N GLY A 260 -2.90 -3.94 3.30
CA GLY A 260 -2.00 -2.96 2.69
C GLY A 260 -1.28 -3.43 1.45
N GLY A 261 -1.54 -4.65 1.00
CA GLY A 261 -0.94 -5.20 -0.21
C GLY A 261 -1.79 -6.31 -0.80
N SER A 262 -1.46 -6.72 -2.01
CA SER A 262 -2.10 -7.87 -2.63
C SER A 262 -1.61 -9.17 -1.99
N VAL A 263 -2.48 -10.17 -2.09
CA VAL A 263 -2.20 -11.55 -1.70
C VAL A 263 -2.49 -12.42 -2.91
N ASP A 264 -1.50 -13.18 -3.34
CA ASP A 264 -1.70 -14.19 -4.38
C ASP A 264 -2.58 -15.32 -3.84
N ILE A 265 -3.77 -15.48 -4.44
CA ILE A 265 -4.77 -16.47 -4.07
C ILE A 265 -5.01 -17.53 -5.16
N ALA A 266 -4.30 -17.41 -6.27
CA ALA A 266 -4.29 -18.33 -7.40
C ALA A 266 -3.03 -18.08 -8.23
N GLU A 267 -2.66 -19.05 -9.05
CA GLU A 267 -1.56 -18.92 -10.02
C GLU A 267 -2.15 -18.37 -11.33
N ILE A 268 -2.23 -17.04 -11.44
CA ILE A 268 -2.77 -16.34 -12.61
C ILE A 268 -1.65 -16.11 -13.64
N ASP A 269 -0.49 -15.69 -13.14
CA ASP A 269 0.75 -15.47 -13.86
C ASP A 269 1.86 -16.40 -13.35
N PRO A 270 2.94 -16.64 -14.14
CA PRO A 270 4.04 -17.54 -13.77
C PRO A 270 4.78 -17.19 -12.47
N TRP A 271 4.64 -15.95 -11.98
CA TRP A 271 5.27 -15.50 -10.73
C TRP A 271 4.36 -15.53 -9.52
N ASN A 272 3.08 -15.90 -9.70
CA ASN A 272 2.18 -15.99 -8.58
C ASN A 272 2.47 -17.24 -7.76
N VAL A 273 2.59 -17.06 -6.45
CA VAL A 273 2.74 -18.15 -5.49
C VAL A 273 1.72 -17.90 -4.40
N ARG A 274 0.85 -18.86 -4.09
CA ARG A 274 -0.19 -18.68 -3.06
C ARG A 274 0.41 -18.14 -1.75
N GLY A 275 -0.08 -17.00 -1.28
CA GLY A 275 0.41 -16.31 -0.09
C GLY A 275 1.58 -15.33 -0.33
N ARG A 276 2.07 -15.18 -1.56
CA ARG A 276 2.94 -14.05 -1.94
C ARG A 276 2.20 -12.76 -1.63
N TYR A 277 2.86 -11.89 -0.88
CA TYR A 277 2.29 -10.66 -0.34
C TYR A 277 3.22 -9.48 -0.63
N GLY A 278 2.64 -8.34 -0.95
CA GLY A 278 3.40 -7.15 -1.28
C GLY A 278 2.57 -6.15 -2.05
N TRP A 279 3.23 -5.15 -2.63
CA TRP A 279 2.53 -4.20 -3.46
C TRP A 279 3.44 -3.50 -4.47
N VAL A 280 2.80 -2.74 -5.36
CA VAL A 280 3.44 -1.91 -6.38
C VAL A 280 3.18 -0.44 -6.08
N GLY A 281 4.23 0.38 -6.15
CA GLY A 281 4.18 1.82 -6.04
C GLY A 281 4.22 2.52 -7.40
N GLY A 282 3.33 3.51 -7.58
CA GLY A 282 3.21 4.31 -8.80
C GLY A 282 4.47 5.06 -9.22
N SER A 283 5.47 5.17 -8.35
CA SER A 283 6.81 5.67 -8.67
C SER A 283 7.67 4.69 -9.48
N GLY A 284 7.13 3.53 -9.85
CA GLY A 284 7.87 2.48 -10.55
C GLY A 284 8.61 1.57 -9.57
N THR A 285 8.00 1.29 -8.41
CA THR A 285 8.59 0.51 -7.32
C THR A 285 7.76 -0.73 -7.02
N THR A 286 8.38 -1.80 -6.57
CA THR A 286 7.68 -3.02 -6.15
C THR A 286 8.46 -3.74 -5.05
N SER A 287 7.74 -4.30 -4.08
CA SER A 287 8.31 -5.08 -2.99
C SER A 287 7.36 -6.21 -2.63
N HIS A 288 7.83 -7.45 -2.71
CA HIS A 288 7.06 -8.64 -2.39
C HIS A 288 7.86 -9.63 -1.56
N VAL A 289 7.15 -10.34 -0.69
CA VAL A 289 7.62 -11.47 0.09
C VAL A 289 6.84 -12.72 -0.31
N VAL A 290 7.52 -13.87 -0.37
CA VAL A 290 6.91 -15.18 -0.64
C VAL A 290 7.26 -16.11 0.52
N PRO A 291 6.41 -16.18 1.56
CA PRO A 291 6.72 -16.91 2.79
C PRO A 291 7.04 -18.38 2.59
N SER A 292 6.33 -19.06 1.69
CA SER A 292 6.54 -20.48 1.40
C SER A 292 7.88 -20.80 0.72
N GLN A 293 8.58 -19.78 0.21
CA GLN A 293 9.86 -19.92 -0.48
C GLN A 293 11.00 -19.16 0.22
N ASP A 294 10.75 -18.57 1.39
CA ASP A 294 11.69 -17.70 2.11
C ASP A 294 12.33 -16.65 1.17
N MET A 295 11.49 -16.07 0.28
CA MET A 295 11.95 -15.18 -0.79
C MET A 295 11.46 -13.76 -0.60
N VAL A 296 12.35 -12.80 -0.90
CA VAL A 296 12.04 -11.36 -1.00
C VAL A 296 12.45 -10.88 -2.39
N ALA A 297 11.59 -10.10 -3.05
CA ALA A 297 11.86 -9.50 -4.35
C ALA A 297 11.51 -8.00 -4.33
N VAL A 298 12.51 -7.15 -4.55
CA VAL A 298 12.39 -5.69 -4.56
C VAL A 298 12.97 -5.14 -5.86
N LEU A 299 12.23 -4.26 -6.54
CA LEU A 299 12.71 -3.48 -7.69
C LEU A 299 12.29 -2.03 -7.49
N LEU A 300 13.26 -1.12 -7.54
CA LEU A 300 13.05 0.32 -7.42
C LEU A 300 13.58 1.02 -8.66
N THR A 301 12.78 1.89 -9.24
CA THR A 301 13.14 2.70 -10.41
C THR A 301 12.85 4.17 -10.14
N ARG A 302 13.39 5.06 -10.99
CA ARG A 302 13.01 6.48 -11.00
C ARG A 302 11.99 6.82 -12.10
N THR A 303 11.43 5.80 -12.75
CA THR A 303 10.46 5.96 -13.84
C THR A 303 9.05 5.68 -13.30
N ALA A 304 8.27 6.73 -13.11
CA ALA A 304 6.89 6.61 -12.66
C ALA A 304 6.04 5.80 -13.66
N MET A 305 5.07 5.07 -13.12
CA MET A 305 4.10 4.31 -13.90
C MET A 305 3.13 5.27 -14.61
N THR A 306 2.76 4.94 -15.84
CA THR A 306 1.80 5.72 -16.64
C THR A 306 0.34 5.29 -16.41
N GLY A 307 0.12 4.26 -15.60
CA GLY A 307 -1.19 3.71 -15.29
C GLY A 307 -1.16 2.83 -14.04
N PRO A 308 -2.31 2.24 -13.64
CA PRO A 308 -2.44 1.48 -12.40
C PRO A 308 -1.87 0.04 -12.49
N THR A 309 -1.58 -0.45 -13.70
CA THR A 309 -1.09 -1.81 -13.94
C THR A 309 0.44 -1.88 -13.89
N PRO A 310 1.04 -2.96 -13.35
CA PRO A 310 2.48 -3.18 -13.34
C PRO A 310 3.14 -3.05 -14.72
N THR A 311 4.33 -2.44 -14.75
CA THR A 311 5.13 -2.21 -15.97
C THR A 311 5.78 -3.50 -16.48
N GLU A 312 6.28 -3.47 -17.71
CA GLU A 312 6.94 -4.64 -18.32
C GLU A 312 8.17 -5.08 -17.53
N ILE A 313 9.04 -4.14 -17.11
CA ILE A 313 10.18 -4.44 -16.25
C ILE A 313 9.79 -5.13 -14.94
N MET A 314 8.66 -4.76 -14.32
CA MET A 314 8.19 -5.42 -13.09
C MET A 314 7.77 -6.87 -13.36
N ARG A 315 7.06 -7.11 -14.47
CA ARG A 315 6.61 -8.45 -14.86
C ARG A 315 7.79 -9.35 -15.20
N ASP A 316 8.77 -8.85 -15.95
CA ASP A 316 9.98 -9.61 -16.28
C ASP A 316 10.84 -9.87 -15.04
N PHE A 317 10.97 -8.88 -14.15
CA PHE A 317 11.62 -9.05 -12.86
C PHE A 317 10.96 -10.15 -12.02
N TRP A 318 9.63 -10.16 -11.91
CA TRP A 318 8.93 -11.21 -11.15
C TRP A 318 9.00 -12.58 -11.83
N ARG A 319 8.95 -12.66 -13.17
CA ARG A 319 9.17 -13.92 -13.91
C ARG A 319 10.55 -14.50 -13.58
N TYR A 320 11.58 -13.67 -13.65
CA TYR A 320 12.94 -14.06 -13.29
C TYR A 320 13.04 -14.50 -11.82
N ALA A 321 12.46 -13.73 -10.91
CA ALA A 321 12.39 -14.08 -9.50
C ALA A 321 11.61 -15.37 -9.22
N ALA A 322 10.71 -15.81 -10.10
CA ALA A 322 9.99 -17.07 -9.94
C ALA A 322 10.71 -18.26 -10.58
N SER A 323 11.44 -18.06 -11.68
CA SER A 323 12.09 -19.16 -12.42
C SER A 323 13.26 -19.79 -11.69
N GLU A 324 14.01 -19.02 -10.89
CA GLU A 324 15.13 -19.52 -10.08
C GLU A 324 14.67 -20.20 -8.77
N ALA A 325 13.36 -20.34 -8.54
CA ALA A 325 12.78 -21.02 -7.38
C ALA A 325 12.47 -22.51 -7.64
N MET A 326 12.62 -22.97 -8.88
CA MET A 326 12.37 -24.34 -9.35
C MET A 326 13.68 -25.09 -9.60
#